data_AF-A3MVE9-F1
#
_entry.id   AF-A3MVE9-F1
#
_cell.length_a   1.000
_cell.length_b   1.000
_cell.length_c   1.000
_cell.angle_alpha   90.00
_cell.angle_beta   90.00
_cell.angle_gamma   90.00
#
_symmetry.space_group_name_H-M   'P 1'
#
loop_
_entity.id
_entity.type
_entity.pdbx_description
1 polymer ?
#
loop_
_entity_poly.entity_id
_entity_poly.type
_entity_poly.pdbx_seq_one_letter_code
_entity_poly.pdbx_strand_id
1 'polypeptide(L)'
;MQCVDEQAAEKAARRKALGRLGSLRRSIAQFKIRVGDDWLFGFVKTKFKEGEFAVFVKLAYVDCKGVALEKLPPEIWEKVKSYVEESVAALLERELGGVVRA
;
A
#
# COMPACT_ATOMS: atom_id res chain seq x y z
N MET A 1 27.55 -0.03 3.74
CA MET A 1 26.76 -0.59 2.61
C MET A 1 25.75 0.46 2.20
N GLN A 2 25.50 0.63 0.90
CA GLN A 2 24.48 1.56 0.39
C GLN A 2 23.12 0.85 0.34
N CYS A 3 22.06 1.50 0.82
CA CYS A 3 20.71 0.96 0.72
C CYS A 3 20.24 0.87 -0.74
N VAL A 4 19.32 -0.06 -1.01
CA VAL A 4 18.71 -0.19 -2.33
C VAL A 4 17.96 1.08 -2.72
N ASP A 5 17.96 1.39 -4.01
CA ASP A 5 17.14 2.47 -4.55
C ASP A 5 15.65 2.11 -4.54
N GLU A 6 14.82 3.11 -4.82
CA GLU A 6 13.37 2.96 -4.84
C GLU A 6 12.90 1.91 -5.86
N GLN A 7 13.55 1.83 -7.03
CA GLN A 7 13.14 0.92 -8.11
C GLN A 7 13.39 -0.55 -7.73
N ALA A 8 14.54 -0.84 -7.13
CA ALA A 8 14.88 -2.14 -6.61
C ALA A 8 13.92 -2.55 -5.47
N ALA A 9 13.61 -1.62 -4.56
CA ALA A 9 12.67 -1.86 -3.48
C ALA A 9 11.24 -2.13 -4.02
N GLU A 10 10.78 -1.35 -5.00
CA GLU A 10 9.46 -1.54 -5.63
C GLU A 10 9.36 -2.91 -6.31
N LYS A 11 10.41 -3.34 -7.01
CA LYS A 11 10.46 -4.66 -7.66
C LYS A 11 10.33 -5.79 -6.65
N ALA A 12 11.02 -5.70 -5.50
CA ALA A 12 10.90 -6.66 -4.41
C ALA A 12 9.49 -6.67 -3.81
N ALA A 13 8.93 -5.48 -3.52
CA ALA A 13 7.59 -5.31 -2.98
C ALA A 13 6.51 -5.91 -3.91
N ARG A 14 6.56 -5.60 -5.21
CA ARG A 14 5.61 -6.13 -6.21
C ARG A 14 5.64 -7.64 -6.28
N ARG A 15 6.84 -8.23 -6.30
CA ARG A 15 7.01 -9.68 -6.34
C ARG A 15 6.39 -10.34 -5.11
N LYS A 16 6.56 -9.73 -3.94
CA LYS A 16 6.02 -10.22 -2.67
C LYS A 16 4.51 -10.06 -2.58
N ALA A 17 4.00 -8.88 -2.91
CA ALA A 17 2.59 -8.54 -2.76
C ALA A 17 1.72 -9.22 -3.82
N LEU A 18 2.17 -9.27 -5.06
CA LEU A 18 1.33 -9.64 -6.20
C LEU A 18 1.74 -10.98 -6.84
N GLY A 19 2.84 -11.59 -6.39
CA GLY A 19 3.39 -12.83 -6.94
C GLY A 19 4.11 -12.63 -8.29
N ARG A 20 4.52 -13.74 -8.93
CA ARG A 20 5.25 -13.72 -10.21
C ARG A 20 4.48 -13.06 -11.37
N LEU A 21 3.15 -13.02 -11.31
CA LEU A 21 2.27 -12.43 -12.34
C LEU A 21 1.77 -11.02 -11.97
N GLY A 22 2.33 -10.41 -10.92
CA GLY A 22 1.88 -9.12 -10.41
C GLY A 22 2.00 -7.96 -11.38
N SER A 23 2.98 -8.02 -12.29
CA SER A 23 3.21 -7.02 -13.35
C SER A 23 2.10 -6.96 -14.39
N LEU A 24 1.24 -7.99 -14.49
CA LEU A 24 0.15 -8.06 -15.48
C LEU A 24 -1.18 -7.48 -14.96
N ARG A 25 -1.27 -7.15 -13.66
CA ARG A 25 -2.49 -6.59 -13.07
C ARG A 25 -2.55 -5.08 -13.31
N ARG A 26 -3.04 -4.69 -14.50
CA ARG A 26 -3.17 -3.29 -14.96
C ARG A 26 -4.05 -2.38 -14.08
N SER A 27 -4.83 -2.93 -13.16
CA SER A 27 -5.79 -2.19 -12.32
C SER A 27 -5.38 -2.06 -10.85
N ILE A 28 -4.08 -2.04 -10.57
CA ILE A 28 -3.56 -1.85 -9.20
C ILE A 28 -2.89 -0.48 -9.13
N ALA A 29 -3.50 0.43 -8.37
CA ALA A 29 -2.85 1.66 -7.97
C ALA A 29 -1.82 1.37 -6.87
N GLN A 30 -0.78 2.21 -6.78
CA GLN A 30 0.25 2.04 -5.77
C GLN A 30 0.57 3.35 -5.05
N PHE A 31 0.93 3.23 -3.78
CA PHE A 31 1.57 4.28 -3.02
C PHE A 31 2.87 3.75 -2.39
N LYS A 32 3.81 4.67 -2.14
CA LYS A 32 5.12 4.38 -1.55
C LYS A 32 5.41 5.38 -0.43
N ILE A 33 5.92 4.88 0.68
CA ILE A 33 6.24 5.65 1.87
C ILE A 33 7.65 5.29 2.31
N ARG A 34 8.50 6.30 2.51
CA ARG A 34 9.85 6.13 3.05
C ARG A 34 9.76 5.97 4.58
N VAL A 35 10.40 4.94 5.13
CA VAL A 35 10.44 4.67 6.58
C VAL A 35 11.90 4.61 7.01
N GLY A 36 12.48 5.75 7.36
CA GLY A 36 13.93 5.85 7.58
C GLY A 36 14.69 5.41 6.33
N ASP A 37 15.46 4.33 6.44
CA ASP A 37 16.20 3.72 5.34
C ASP A 37 15.46 2.62 4.57
N ASP A 38 14.24 2.30 5.00
CA ASP A 38 13.38 1.26 4.45
C ASP A 38 12.22 1.85 3.63
N TRP A 39 11.37 0.99 3.09
CA TRP A 39 10.20 1.35 2.30
C TRP A 39 8.95 0.57 2.69
N LEU A 40 7.81 1.27 2.69
CA LEU A 40 6.48 0.69 2.76
C LEU A 40 5.75 0.95 1.44
N PHE A 41 5.36 -0.12 0.76
CA PHE A 41 4.56 -0.06 -0.47
C PHE A 41 3.15 -0.54 -0.19
N GLY A 42 2.16 0.18 -0.72
CA GLY A 42 0.76 -0.22 -0.71
C GLY A 42 0.24 -0.43 -2.12
N PHE A 43 -0.41 -1.57 -2.33
CA PHE A 43 -1.04 -1.96 -3.58
C PHE A 43 -2.55 -1.97 -3.39
N VAL A 44 -3.22 -1.05 -4.09
CA VAL A 44 -4.64 -0.77 -3.94
C VAL A 44 -5.39 -1.33 -5.14
N LYS A 45 -6.36 -2.20 -4.87
CA LYS A 45 -7.30 -2.71 -5.86
C LYS A 45 -8.71 -2.31 -5.46
N THR A 46 -9.38 -1.60 -6.35
CA THR A 46 -10.79 -1.26 -6.20
C THR A 46 -11.66 -2.24 -6.98
N LYS A 47 -12.87 -2.52 -6.47
CA LYS A 47 -13.91 -3.27 -7.16
C LYS A 47 -15.24 -2.55 -6.99
N PHE A 48 -16.00 -2.47 -8.08
CA PHE A 48 -17.37 -1.97 -8.10
C PHE A 48 -18.26 -3.08 -8.63
N LYS A 49 -19.32 -3.44 -7.90
CA LYS A 49 -20.30 -4.46 -8.33
C LYS A 49 -21.64 -4.20 -7.65
N GLU A 50 -22.73 -4.15 -8.43
CA GLU A 50 -24.11 -4.14 -7.90
C GLU A 50 -24.37 -3.06 -6.82
N GLY A 51 -23.76 -1.87 -6.97
CA GLY A 51 -23.89 -0.78 -6.00
C GLY A 51 -22.93 -0.85 -4.81
N GLU A 52 -22.16 -1.92 -4.70
CA GLU A 52 -21.10 -2.07 -3.70
C GLU A 52 -19.75 -1.57 -4.24
N PHE A 53 -18.99 -0.95 -3.35
CA PHE A 53 -17.60 -0.56 -3.57
C PHE A 53 -16.72 -1.22 -2.51
N ALA A 54 -15.66 -1.90 -2.96
CA ALA A 54 -14.69 -2.52 -2.09
C ALA A 54 -13.26 -2.08 -2.44
N VAL A 55 -12.48 -1.73 -1.42
CA VAL A 55 -11.05 -1.42 -1.53
C VAL A 55 -10.26 -2.53 -0.85
N PHE A 56 -9.36 -3.14 -1.62
CA PHE A 56 -8.40 -4.11 -1.10
C PHE A 56 -7.02 -3.48 -1.14
N VAL A 57 -6.40 -3.33 0.04
CA VAL A 57 -5.03 -2.83 0.17
C VAL A 57 -4.14 -3.96 0.63
N LYS A 58 -3.04 -4.18 -0.11
CA LYS A 58 -1.96 -5.08 0.32
C LYS A 58 -0.70 -4.26 0.56
N LEU A 59 -0.11 -4.45 1.74
CA LEU A 59 1.11 -3.78 2.13
C LEU A 59 2.31 -4.71 1.98
N ALA A 60 3.46 -4.14 1.61
CA ALA A 60 4.75 -4.81 1.59
C ALA A 60 5.81 -3.89 2.17
N TYR A 61 6.52 -4.37 3.17
CA TYR A 61 7.66 -3.69 3.77
C TYR A 61 8.95 -4.22 3.16
N VAL A 62 9.84 -3.33 2.75
CA VAL A 62 11.13 -3.67 2.14
C VAL A 62 12.23 -2.97 2.91
N ASP A 63 13.18 -3.74 3.44
CA ASP A 63 14.31 -3.18 4.19
C ASP A 63 15.34 -2.50 3.27
N CYS A 64 16.28 -1.78 3.86
CA CYS A 64 17.43 -1.14 3.19
C CYS A 64 18.22 -2.10 2.29
N LYS A 65 18.18 -3.41 2.53
CA LYS A 65 18.88 -4.43 1.73
C LYS A 65 18.03 -4.95 0.56
N GLY A 66 16.80 -4.47 0.39
CA GLY A 66 15.89 -4.89 -0.67
C GLY A 66 15.13 -6.18 -0.35
N VAL A 67 15.09 -6.60 0.91
CA VAL A 67 14.35 -7.79 1.34
C VAL A 67 12.92 -7.40 1.69
N ALA A 68 11.96 -7.96 0.95
CA ALA A 68 10.55 -7.82 1.26
C ALA A 68 10.15 -8.76 2.39
N LEU A 69 9.76 -8.20 3.54
CA LEU A 69 9.42 -8.96 4.74
C LEU A 69 8.11 -9.75 4.58
N GLU A 70 8.00 -10.87 5.30
CA GLU A 70 6.77 -11.67 5.37
C GLU A 70 5.63 -10.93 6.06
N LYS A 71 5.95 -10.15 7.08
CA LYS A 71 5.03 -9.35 7.88
C LYS A 71 5.59 -7.94 8.05
N LEU A 72 4.70 -6.98 8.25
CA LEU A 72 5.10 -5.64 8.65
C LEU A 72 5.80 -5.68 10.02
N PRO A 73 6.82 -4.84 10.25
CA PRO A 73 7.34 -4.63 11.59
C PRO A 73 6.18 -4.23 12.54
N PRO A 74 6.12 -4.77 13.77
CA PRO A 74 4.99 -4.53 14.68
C PRO A 74 4.70 -3.05 14.92
N GLU A 75 5.74 -2.23 15.06
CA GLU A 75 5.58 -0.78 15.27
C GLU A 75 4.91 -0.07 14.07
N ILE A 76 5.18 -0.54 12.85
CA ILE A 76 4.60 0.03 11.63
C ILE A 76 3.17 -0.48 11.47
N TRP A 77 2.96 -1.77 11.77
CA TRP A 77 1.63 -2.37 11.75
C TRP A 77 0.65 -1.63 12.66
N GLU A 78 1.01 -1.40 13.93
CA GLU A 78 0.13 -0.72 14.89
C GLU A 78 -0.19 0.72 14.46
N LYS A 79 0.80 1.47 13.96
CA LYS A 79 0.59 2.83 13.44
C LYS A 79 -0.37 2.85 12.24
N VAL A 80 -0.18 1.94 11.29
CA VAL A 80 -1.05 1.85 10.11
C VAL A 80 -2.46 1.44 10.53
N LYS A 81 -2.58 0.46 11.44
CA LYS A 81 -3.86 -0.04 11.93
C LYS A 81 -4.67 1.07 12.61
N SER A 82 -4.10 1.75 13.61
CA SER A 82 -4.79 2.83 14.33
C SER A 82 -5.23 3.95 13.37
N TYR A 83 -4.36 4.37 12.45
CA TYR A 83 -4.74 5.37 11.46
C TYR A 83 -5.91 4.91 10.58
N VAL A 84 -5.89 3.65 10.12
CA VAL A 84 -6.97 3.11 9.27
C VAL A 84 -8.29 3.02 10.03
N GLU A 85 -8.27 2.51 11.26
CA GLU A 85 -9.47 2.34 12.09
C GLU A 85 -10.10 3.68 12.48
N GLU A 86 -9.29 4.71 12.72
CA GLU A 86 -9.77 6.01 13.20
C GLU A 86 -10.08 7.01 12.06
N SER A 87 -9.31 6.98 10.96
CA SER A 87 -9.28 8.09 10.01
C SER A 87 -9.86 7.79 8.63
N VAL A 88 -10.00 6.52 8.21
CA VAL A 88 -10.41 6.21 6.84
C VAL A 88 -11.83 6.71 6.52
N ALA A 89 -12.76 6.58 7.46
CA ALA A 89 -14.12 7.10 7.27
C ALA A 89 -14.12 8.63 7.08
N ALA A 90 -13.41 9.35 7.93
CA ALA A 90 -13.31 10.81 7.86
C ALA A 90 -12.65 11.30 6.56
N LEU A 91 -11.62 10.60 6.08
CA LEU A 91 -10.99 10.92 4.79
C LEU A 91 -11.94 10.68 3.62
N LEU A 92 -12.66 9.56 3.61
CA LEU A 92 -13.64 9.27 2.55
C LEU A 92 -14.77 10.30 2.56
N GLU A 93 -15.29 10.68 3.72
CA GLU A 93 -16.30 11.73 3.84
C GLU A 93 -15.80 13.06 3.26
N ARG A 94 -14.58 13.47 3.61
CA ARG A 94 -13.98 14.71 3.10
C ARG A 94 -13.81 14.69 1.58
N GLU A 95 -13.16 13.67 1.05
CA GLU A 95 -12.78 13.62 -0.37
C GLU A 95 -13.99 13.31 -1.27
N LEU A 96 -14.81 12.31 -0.92
CA LEU A 96 -16.01 11.98 -1.70
C LEU A 96 -17.08 13.06 -1.54
N GLY A 97 -17.23 13.65 -0.35
CA GLY A 97 -18.16 14.75 -0.12
C GLY A 97 -17.87 15.94 -1.02
N GLY A 98 -16.59 16.25 -1.25
CA GLY A 98 -16.18 17.31 -2.19
C GLY A 98 -16.51 16.99 -3.65
N VAL A 99 -16.39 15.73 -4.07
CA VAL A 99 -16.67 15.30 -5.46
C VAL A 99 -18.17 15.17 -5.73
N VAL A 100 -18.94 14.61 -4.80
CA VAL A 100 -20.37 14.30 -5.01
C VAL A 100 -21.24 15.56 -4.86
N ARG A 101 -20.80 16.55 -4.08
CA ARG A 101 -21.53 17.81 -3.91
C ARG A 101 -21.19 18.87 -4.97
N ALA A 102 -20.17 18.62 -5.80
CA ALA A 102 -19.79 19.47 -6.94
C ALA A 102 -20.66 19.17 -8.15
#